data_AF-W0L8S2-F1
#
_entry.id   AF-W0L8S2-F1
#
_cell.length_a   1.000
_cell.length_b   1.000
_cell.length_c   1.000
_cell.angle_alpha   90.00
_cell.angle_beta   90.00
_cell.angle_gamma   90.00
#
_symmetry.space_group_name_H-M   'P 1'
#
loop_
_entity.id
_entity.type
_entity.pdbx_description
1 polymer ?
#
loop_
_entity_poly.entity_id
_entity_poly.type
_entity_poly.pdbx_seq_one_letter_code
_entity_poly.pdbx_strand_id
1 'polypeptide(L)'
;MFKVKLRPVKARSVTDESGVSSLALAGNESEFNTDILKGDPIGRRDIGLNVPLPAQPEAFKKVVTEKVEQFKKNGVAMTIDVWKDQQSGLTYIMDGQHRFIAAAVLGMPVNLNWKKLGIRPSQVDWGGTKYIEGVPAKDKIKQKN
;
A
#
# COMPACT_ATOMS: atom_id res chain seq x y z
N MET A 1 6.18 -30.45 -6.45
CA MET A 1 5.83 -29.17 -7.10
C MET A 1 4.49 -28.70 -6.52
N PHE A 2 4.51 -27.85 -5.48
CA PHE A 2 3.26 -27.39 -4.84
C PHE A 2 2.77 -26.13 -5.54
N LYS A 3 1.73 -26.24 -6.37
CA LYS A 3 0.95 -25.08 -6.86
C LYS A 3 0.07 -24.58 -5.72
N VAL A 4 0.54 -23.59 -4.97
CA VAL A 4 -0.34 -22.81 -4.10
C VAL A 4 -1.22 -21.96 -5.03
N LYS A 5 -2.46 -22.41 -5.26
CA LYS A 5 -3.49 -21.58 -5.89
C LYS A 5 -3.81 -20.44 -4.92
N LEU A 6 -3.20 -19.27 -5.13
CA LEU A 6 -3.58 -18.03 -4.45
C LEU A 6 -5.09 -17.83 -4.69
N ARG A 7 -5.87 -17.81 -3.60
CA ARG A 7 -7.29 -17.51 -3.70
C ARG A 7 -7.41 -16.02 -4.03
N PRO A 8 -8.21 -15.63 -5.04
CA PRO A 8 -8.47 -14.22 -5.28
C PRO A 8 -9.07 -13.60 -4.02
N VAL A 9 -8.59 -12.40 -3.68
CA VAL A 9 -9.10 -11.58 -2.59
C VAL A 9 -10.62 -11.48 -2.72
N LYS A 10 -11.35 -11.93 -1.70
CA LYS A 10 -12.82 -11.79 -1.65
C LYS A 10 -13.15 -10.35 -1.32
N ALA A 11 -13.06 -9.48 -2.31
CA ALA A 11 -13.52 -8.11 -2.17
C ALA A 11 -15.04 -8.09 -1.92
N ARG A 12 -15.48 -7.28 -0.96
CA ARG A 12 -16.91 -7.08 -0.66
C ARG A 12 -17.31 -5.70 -1.14
N SER A 13 -18.49 -5.58 -1.74
CA SER A 13 -19.06 -4.28 -2.12
C SER A 13 -19.32 -3.45 -0.86
N VAL A 14 -18.62 -2.33 -0.73
CA VAL A 14 -18.85 -1.28 0.25
C VAL A 14 -19.43 -0.10 -0.51
N THR A 15 -20.63 0.31 -0.13
CA THR A 15 -21.28 1.48 -0.71
C THR A 15 -20.92 2.68 0.16
N ASP A 16 -20.29 3.69 -0.43
CA ASP A 16 -20.01 4.93 0.29
C ASP A 16 -21.28 5.80 0.46
N GLU A 17 -21.16 6.90 1.19
CA GLU A 17 -22.26 7.86 1.45
C GLU A 17 -22.79 8.53 0.16
N SER A 18 -22.09 8.36 -0.96
CA SER A 18 -22.48 8.84 -2.29
C SER A 18 -23.21 7.78 -3.12
N GLY A 19 -23.44 6.58 -2.57
CA GLY A 19 -24.13 5.48 -3.26
C GLY A 19 -23.23 4.67 -4.21
N VAL A 20 -21.91 4.89 -4.20
CA VAL A 20 -20.97 4.21 -5.10
C VAL A 20 -20.50 2.91 -4.47
N SER A 21 -20.84 1.79 -5.11
CA SER A 21 -20.38 0.46 -4.72
C SER A 21 -18.92 0.26 -5.10
N SER A 22 -18.02 0.26 -4.12
CA SER A 22 -16.60 0.00 -4.28
C SER A 22 -16.22 -1.30 -3.55
N LEU A 23 -15.50 -2.18 -4.23
CA LEU A 23 -15.05 -3.47 -3.72
C LEU A 23 -13.91 -3.32 -2.67
N ALA A 24 -14.19 -2.84 -1.46
CA ALA A 24 -13.14 -2.64 -0.46
C ALA A 24 -12.59 -3.97 0.12
N LEU A 25 -11.37 -3.91 0.68
CA LEU A 25 -10.80 -5.03 1.44
C LEU A 25 -11.69 -5.36 2.64
N ALA A 26 -11.90 -6.64 2.88
CA ALA A 26 -12.75 -7.16 3.94
C ALA A 26 -12.23 -6.81 5.35
N GLY A 27 -10.93 -6.57 5.51
CA GLY A 27 -10.31 -6.19 6.80
C GLY A 27 -9.74 -7.38 7.57
N ASN A 28 -9.50 -8.50 6.90
CA ASN A 28 -8.97 -9.73 7.49
C ASN A 28 -8.04 -10.50 6.55
N GLU A 29 -7.71 -9.92 5.39
CA GLU A 29 -6.81 -10.52 4.41
C GLU A 29 -5.38 -10.52 4.92
N SER A 30 -4.66 -11.63 4.80
CA SER A 30 -3.25 -11.69 5.19
C SER A 30 -2.30 -11.14 4.13
N GLU A 31 -2.77 -11.03 2.89
CA GLU A 31 -1.95 -10.67 1.72
C GLU A 31 -2.77 -9.83 0.73
N PHE A 32 -2.09 -8.91 0.05
CA PHE A 32 -2.63 -8.16 -1.07
C PHE A 32 -1.75 -8.35 -2.30
N ASN A 33 -2.37 -8.73 -3.43
CA ASN A 33 -1.67 -8.88 -4.70
C ASN A 33 -1.58 -7.52 -5.42
N THR A 34 -0.37 -6.96 -5.52
CA THR A 34 -0.17 -5.66 -6.17
C THR A 34 -0.12 -5.72 -7.69
N ASP A 35 -0.07 -6.92 -8.29
CA ASP A 35 -0.08 -7.09 -9.76
C ASP A 35 -1.33 -6.48 -10.41
N ILE A 36 -2.43 -6.41 -9.66
CA ILE A 36 -3.68 -5.76 -10.11
C ILE A 36 -3.50 -4.27 -10.42
N LEU A 37 -2.49 -3.62 -9.82
CA LEU A 37 -2.19 -2.22 -10.02
C LEU A 37 -1.51 -1.98 -11.38
N LYS A 38 -0.87 -2.99 -11.97
CA LYS A 38 -0.11 -2.88 -13.23
C LYS A 38 1.01 -1.82 -13.16
N GLY A 39 1.81 -1.82 -12.09
CA GLY A 39 2.97 -0.96 -11.93
C GLY A 39 2.85 0.08 -10.82
N ASP A 40 3.52 1.21 -10.98
CA ASP A 40 3.63 2.26 -9.96
C ASP A 40 2.26 2.90 -9.64
N PRO A 41 1.83 2.94 -8.37
CA PRO A 41 0.57 3.56 -7.99
C PRO A 41 0.65 5.09 -7.84
N ILE A 42 1.84 5.70 -7.72
CA ILE A 42 1.97 7.13 -7.46
C ILE A 42 1.34 7.98 -8.57
N GLY A 43 0.55 8.98 -8.17
CA GLY A 43 -0.08 9.94 -9.09
C GLY A 43 -1.29 9.38 -9.84
N ARG A 44 -1.69 8.13 -9.58
CA ARG A 44 -2.78 7.48 -10.30
C ARG A 44 -4.12 7.62 -9.61
N ARG A 45 -5.14 7.90 -10.40
CA ARG A 45 -6.55 8.04 -9.97
C ARG A 45 -7.43 6.87 -10.41
N ASP A 46 -6.93 6.01 -11.29
CA ASP A 46 -7.64 4.89 -11.90
C ASP A 46 -7.63 3.61 -11.05
N ILE A 47 -6.83 3.57 -9.98
CA ILE A 47 -6.60 2.39 -9.14
C ILE A 47 -7.81 2.06 -8.24
N GLY A 48 -8.73 3.00 -8.08
CA GLY A 48 -9.91 2.85 -7.24
C GLY A 48 -9.59 2.76 -5.75
N LEU A 49 -10.64 2.64 -4.94
CA LEU A 49 -10.58 2.71 -3.47
C LEU A 49 -10.42 1.33 -2.81
N ASN A 50 -10.23 0.30 -3.62
CA ASN A 50 -10.20 -1.12 -3.22
C ASN A 50 -8.81 -1.59 -2.82
N VAL A 51 -7.85 -0.67 -2.81
CA VAL A 51 -6.44 -0.94 -2.60
C VAL A 51 -5.99 -0.22 -1.33
N PRO A 52 -4.92 -0.69 -0.66
CA PRO A 52 -4.32 0.10 0.41
C PRO A 52 -3.93 1.50 -0.09
N LEU A 53 -4.48 2.52 0.56
CA LEU A 53 -4.31 3.93 0.23
C LEU A 53 -3.12 4.53 0.98
N PRO A 54 -2.45 5.55 0.43
CA PRO A 54 -1.30 6.15 1.08
C PRO A 54 -1.73 6.96 2.31
N ALA A 55 -0.98 6.88 3.40
CA ALA A 55 -1.18 7.79 4.53
C ALA A 55 -0.42 9.11 4.36
N GLN A 56 0.60 9.14 3.51
CA GLN A 56 1.44 10.32 3.28
C GLN A 56 1.38 10.77 1.82
N PRO A 57 1.34 12.09 1.56
CA PRO A 57 1.32 12.64 0.19
C PRO A 57 2.64 12.43 -0.57
N GLU A 58 3.69 11.98 0.10
CA GLU A 58 5.05 11.98 -0.44
C GLU A 58 5.74 10.65 -0.21
N ALA A 59 6.49 10.19 -1.22
CA ALA A 59 7.35 9.03 -1.12
C ALA A 59 8.76 9.37 -1.60
N PHE A 60 9.78 8.93 -0.87
CA PHE A 60 11.18 9.13 -1.25
C PHE A 60 11.56 8.13 -2.35
N LYS A 61 11.91 8.63 -3.53
CA LYS A 61 12.25 7.79 -4.68
C LYS A 61 13.40 6.83 -4.38
N LYS A 62 14.46 7.34 -3.73
CA LYS A 62 15.62 6.54 -3.31
C LYS A 62 15.22 5.34 -2.44
N VAL A 63 14.33 5.55 -1.46
CA VAL A 63 13.88 4.47 -0.56
C VAL A 63 13.07 3.43 -1.34
N VAL A 64 12.22 3.85 -2.28
CA VAL A 64 11.48 2.90 -3.14
C VAL A 64 12.46 2.05 -3.95
N THR A 65 13.48 2.65 -4.57
CA THR A 65 14.50 1.90 -5.32
C THR A 65 15.23 0.88 -4.44
N GLU A 66 15.65 1.27 -3.23
CA GLU A 66 16.29 0.35 -2.28
C GLU A 66 15.37 -0.82 -1.90
N LYS A 67 14.05 -0.56 -1.76
CA LYS A 67 13.07 -1.62 -1.48
C LYS A 67 12.82 -2.53 -2.68
N VAL A 68 12.82 -1.99 -3.90
CA VAL A 68 12.76 -2.80 -5.13
C VAL A 68 13.93 -3.76 -5.20
N GLU A 69 15.15 -3.31 -4.90
CA GLU A 69 16.33 -4.18 -4.87
C GLU A 69 16.24 -5.25 -3.78
N GLN A 70 15.75 -4.89 -2.59
CA GLN A 70 15.52 -5.85 -1.50
C GLN A 70 14.48 -6.91 -1.89
N PHE A 71 13.41 -6.54 -2.58
CA PHE A 71 12.42 -7.49 -3.11
C PHE A 71 13.05 -8.47 -4.11
N LYS A 72 13.82 -7.95 -5.07
CA LYS A 72 14.53 -8.78 -6.06
C LYS A 72 15.53 -9.74 -5.42
N LYS A 73 16.23 -9.30 -4.38
CA LYS A 73 17.25 -10.11 -3.69
C LYS A 73 16.65 -11.19 -2.79
N ASN A 74 15.61 -10.85 -2.03
CA ASN A 74 15.04 -11.76 -1.05
C ASN A 74 13.97 -12.68 -1.65
N GLY A 75 13.27 -12.24 -2.69
CA GLY A 75 12.19 -13.00 -3.33
C GLY A 75 10.96 -13.25 -2.46
N VAL A 76 10.85 -12.59 -1.30
CA VAL A 76 9.76 -12.77 -0.33
C VAL A 76 8.89 -11.52 -0.26
N ALA A 77 7.58 -11.73 -0.10
CA ALA A 77 6.61 -10.67 0.19
C ALA A 77 6.99 -9.92 1.46
N MET A 78 7.06 -8.58 1.39
CA MET A 78 7.31 -7.75 2.56
C MET A 78 5.99 -7.40 3.25
N THR A 79 6.05 -7.18 4.56
CA THR A 79 4.90 -6.78 5.37
C THR A 79 4.71 -5.27 5.39
N ILE A 80 3.46 -4.84 5.30
CA ILE A 80 3.02 -3.47 5.53
C ILE A 80 1.97 -3.45 6.64
N ASP A 81 1.92 -2.35 7.39
CA ASP A 81 0.90 -2.14 8.40
C ASP A 81 -0.27 -1.38 7.77
N VAL A 82 -1.47 -1.92 7.89
CA VAL A 82 -2.69 -1.33 7.34
C VAL A 82 -3.77 -1.16 8.41
N TRP A 83 -4.65 -0.20 8.21
CA TRP A 83 -5.79 0.03 9.07
C TRP A 83 -7.04 0.29 8.22
N LYS A 84 -8.15 -0.34 8.59
CA LYS A 84 -9.45 -0.09 7.97
C LYS A 84 -10.20 0.96 8.76
N ASP A 85 -10.49 2.08 8.12
CA ASP A 85 -11.38 3.08 8.68
C ASP A 85 -12.81 2.54 8.70
N GLN A 86 -13.40 2.48 9.89
CA GLN A 86 -14.74 1.91 10.08
C GLN A 86 -15.84 2.78 9.49
N GLN A 87 -15.62 4.10 9.37
CA GLN A 87 -16.61 5.02 8.84
C GLN A 87 -16.66 4.99 7.31
N SER A 88 -15.51 5.09 6.65
CA SER A 88 -15.43 5.12 5.18
C SER A 88 -15.30 3.72 4.55
N GLY A 89 -14.92 2.71 5.34
CA GLY A 89 -14.61 1.37 4.84
C GLY A 89 -13.27 1.27 4.09
N LEU A 90 -12.54 2.38 3.94
CA LEU A 90 -11.27 2.45 3.22
C LEU A 90 -10.11 1.86 4.04
N THR A 91 -9.12 1.33 3.33
CA THR A 91 -7.92 0.76 3.95
C THR A 91 -6.73 1.69 3.71
N TYR A 92 -6.08 2.12 4.78
CA TYR A 92 -4.94 3.02 4.74
C TYR A 92 -3.65 2.31 5.15
N ILE A 93 -2.54 2.63 4.48
CA ILE A 93 -1.19 2.16 4.81
C ILE A 93 -0.64 3.01 5.95
N MET A 94 -0.60 2.45 7.15
CA MET A 94 -0.09 3.11 8.34
C MET A 94 1.45 3.11 8.40
N ASP A 95 2.08 2.03 7.95
CA ASP A 95 3.53 1.95 7.76
C ASP A 95 3.89 1.06 6.57
N GLY A 96 4.98 1.39 5.89
CA GLY A 96 5.48 0.63 4.74
C GLY A 96 4.99 1.12 3.38
N GLN A 97 4.61 2.39 3.24
CA GLN A 97 4.23 2.98 1.94
C GLN A 97 5.29 2.72 0.85
N HIS A 98 6.59 2.91 1.13
CA HIS A 98 7.66 2.60 0.16
C HIS A 98 7.75 1.12 -0.19
N ARG A 99 7.44 0.20 0.74
CA ARG A 99 7.41 -1.24 0.47
C ARG A 99 6.24 -1.60 -0.43
N PHE A 100 5.08 -1.00 -0.20
CA PHE A 100 3.90 -1.18 -1.05
C PHE A 100 4.16 -0.70 -2.49
N ILE A 101 4.71 0.51 -2.65
CA ILE A 101 5.06 1.05 -3.96
C ILE A 101 6.08 0.14 -4.68
N ALA A 102 7.13 -0.28 -3.98
CA ALA A 102 8.14 -1.17 -4.54
C ALA A 102 7.56 -2.53 -4.99
N ALA A 103 6.64 -3.09 -4.20
CA ALA A 103 5.93 -4.31 -4.56
C ALA A 103 5.06 -4.12 -5.81
N ALA A 104 4.32 -3.01 -5.89
CA ALA A 104 3.47 -2.64 -7.02
C ALA A 104 4.27 -2.45 -8.32
N VAL A 105 5.43 -1.81 -8.25
CA VAL A 105 6.37 -1.69 -9.38
C VAL A 105 6.80 -3.06 -9.91
N LEU A 106 6.91 -4.07 -9.04
CA LEU A 106 7.32 -5.43 -9.38
C LEU A 106 6.17 -6.42 -9.61
N GLY A 107 4.91 -6.00 -9.41
CA GLY A 107 3.75 -6.91 -9.42
C GLY A 107 3.83 -8.01 -8.36
N MET A 108 4.49 -7.74 -7.22
CA MET A 108 4.69 -8.73 -6.16
C MET A 108 3.66 -8.58 -5.03
N PRO A 109 3.23 -9.67 -4.37
CA PRO A 109 2.34 -9.56 -3.23
C PRO A 109 3.01 -8.88 -2.02
N VAL A 110 2.19 -8.29 -1.16
CA VAL A 110 2.59 -7.78 0.17
C VAL A 110 1.76 -8.43 1.26
N ASN A 111 2.39 -8.69 2.41
CA ASN A 111 1.67 -9.15 3.59
C ASN A 111 1.02 -7.98 4.31
N LEU A 112 -0.23 -8.15 4.72
CA LEU A 112 -1.00 -7.14 5.44
C LEU A 112 -1.00 -7.45 6.94
N ASN A 113 -0.52 -6.49 7.73
CA ASN A 113 -0.65 -6.50 9.18
C ASN A 113 -1.71 -5.49 9.61
N TRP A 114 -2.88 -5.98 10.02
CA TRP A 114 -4.01 -5.13 10.38
C TRP A 114 -3.86 -4.53 11.78
N LYS A 115 -3.85 -3.21 11.85
CA LYS A 115 -3.91 -2.46 13.10
C LYS A 115 -5.37 -2.29 13.54
N LYS A 116 -5.58 -2.30 14.85
CA LYS A 116 -6.88 -2.01 15.47
C LYS A 116 -7.22 -0.53 15.47
N LEU A 117 -6.20 0.33 15.57
CA LEU A 117 -6.33 1.79 15.64
C LEU A 117 -5.53 2.43 14.52
N GLY A 118 -6.05 3.52 13.98
CA GLY A 118 -5.38 4.35 13.00
C GLY A 118 -5.99 5.75 13.00
N ILE A 119 -5.30 6.66 12.32
CA ILE A 119 -5.72 8.05 12.16
C ILE A 119 -6.03 8.23 10.68
N ARG A 120 -7.24 8.72 10.36
CA ARG A 120 -7.64 8.96 8.97
C ARG A 120 -6.67 9.96 8.34
N PRO A 121 -5.94 9.57 7.27
CA PRO A 121 -5.12 10.49 6.51
C PRO A 121 -5.98 11.47 5.72
N SER A 122 -5.42 12.63 5.37
CA SER A 122 -6.08 13.56 4.45
C SER A 122 -6.10 13.07 2.99
N GLN A 123 -5.27 12.07 2.67
CA GLN A 123 -5.23 11.46 1.35
C GLN A 123 -6.38 10.46 1.19
N VAL A 124 -7.12 10.60 0.09
CA VAL A 124 -8.26 9.74 -0.26
C VAL A 124 -7.98 8.88 -1.49
N ASP A 125 -6.90 9.15 -2.22
CA ASP A 125 -6.44 8.37 -3.37
C ASP A 125 -4.91 8.47 -3.53
N TRP A 126 -4.38 7.82 -4.56
CA TRP A 126 -2.97 7.91 -4.92
C TRP A 126 -2.66 9.10 -5.86
N GLY A 127 -3.67 9.79 -6.38
CA GLY A 127 -3.55 10.88 -7.34
C GLY A 127 -2.88 12.13 -6.79
N GLY A 128 -2.99 12.35 -5.48
CA GLY A 128 -2.28 13.42 -4.76
C GLY A 128 -0.85 13.06 -4.32
N THR A 129 -0.42 11.80 -4.52
CA THR A 129 0.89 11.34 -4.06
C THR A 129 1.97 11.69 -5.08
N LYS A 130 3.14 12.13 -4.62
CA LYS A 130 4.30 12.45 -5.47
C LYS A 130 5.60 11.85 -4.95
N TYR A 131 6.53 11.62 -5.87
CA TYR A 131 7.92 11.36 -5.50
C TYR A 131 8.60 12.64 -5.03
N ILE A 132 9.40 12.52 -3.98
CA ILE A 132 10.31 13.56 -3.54
C ILE A 132 11.75 13.07 -3.60
N GLU A 133 12.63 13.98 -4.02
CA GLU A 133 14.08 13.83 -3.95
C GLU A 133 14.54 14.40 -2.61
N GLY A 134 15.23 13.59 -1.80
CA GLY A 134 15.68 14.04 -0.48
C GLY A 134 16.19 12.91 0.39
N VAL A 135 16.82 13.30 1.50
CA VAL A 135 17.27 12.36 2.53
C VAL A 135 16.10 12.09 3.48
N PRO A 136 15.66 10.83 3.64
CA PRO A 136 14.65 10.47 4.62
C PRO A 136 15.04 10.95 6.02
N ALA A 137 14.06 11.36 6.83
CA ALA A 137 14.34 11.88 8.17
C ALA A 137 15.17 10.92 9.03
N LYS A 138 14.96 9.60 8.88
CA LYS A 138 15.72 8.55 9.57
C LYS A 138 17.22 8.59 9.24
N ASP A 139 17.58 8.92 8.01
CA ASP A 139 18.98 8.99 7.58
C ASP A 139 19.63 10.33 7.97
N LYS A 140 18.84 11.41 8.08
CA LYS A 140 19.33 12.70 8.62
C LYS A 140 19.78 12.58 10.08
N ILE A 141 19.13 11.74 10.87
CA ILE A 141 19.49 11.53 12.29
C ILE A 141 20.81 10.75 12.39
N LYS A 142 21.05 9.78 11.51
CA LYS A 142 22.30 9.00 11.49
C LYS A 142 23.54 9.80 11.12
N GLN A 143 23.41 10.91 10.40
CA GLN A 143 24.54 11.79 10.08
C GLN A 143 24.94 12.74 11.23
N LYS A 144 24.11 12.86 12.27
CA LYS A 144 24.36 13.76 13.41
C LYS A 144 24.92 13.06 14.64
N ASN A 145 25.08 11.74 14.59
CA ASN A 145 25.72 10.91 15.62
C ASN A 145 26.97 10.26 15.03
#